data_AF-A0A2D6IR94-F1
#
_entry.id   AF-A0A2D6IR94-F1
#
_cell.length_a   1.000
_cell.length_b   1.000
_cell.length_c   1.000
_cell.angle_alpha   90.00
_cell.angle_beta   90.00
_cell.angle_gamma   90.00
#
_symmetry.space_group_name_H-M   'P 1'
#
loop_
_entity.id
_entity.type
_entity.pdbx_description
1 polymer ?
#
loop_
_entity_poly.entity_id
_entity_poly.type
_entity_poly.pdbx_seq_one_letter_code
_entity_poly.pdbx_strand_id
1 'polypeptide(L)'
;MIKRLLIIQSIVIILLVFLLTIYGRDEFHDHNQDQDRLENESFVISGNKLSLSETTQNLIGLRVQKVNSKVYAFNRELPGMIMPVTELIEAQRDTKILDLAISETSSRLNQRQQDLSRILNLFEAGKKASSRQLELAELEVEENEKVLKELLEEKEFLKLKIMATWSENIADMLGSEDQNFISILNKKTQIARFAIRDKIQIKNAKWWVNRVGE
;
A
#
# COMPACT_ATOMS: atom_id res chain seq x y z
N MET A 1 -20.05 85.02 -85.92
CA MET A 1 -20.07 84.85 -84.44
C MET A 1 -20.80 83.58 -84.00
N ILE A 2 -22.00 83.26 -84.53
CA ILE A 2 -22.78 82.05 -84.16
C ILE A 2 -22.01 80.71 -84.27
N LYS A 3 -21.21 80.50 -85.33
CA LYS A 3 -20.48 79.22 -85.51
C LYS A 3 -19.46 78.92 -84.40
N ARG A 4 -18.82 79.94 -83.81
CA ARG A 4 -17.87 79.73 -82.70
C ARG A 4 -18.58 79.38 -81.39
N LEU A 5 -19.78 79.91 -81.19
CA LEU A 5 -20.58 79.68 -79.98
C LEU A 5 -21.12 78.24 -79.94
N LEU A 6 -21.54 77.70 -81.09
CA LEU A 6 -21.95 76.29 -81.21
C LEU A 6 -20.80 75.30 -80.94
N ILE A 7 -19.58 75.61 -81.38
CA ILE A 7 -18.40 74.75 -81.12
C ILE A 7 -18.06 74.73 -79.63
N ILE A 8 -18.06 75.89 -78.98
CA ILE A 8 -17.81 76.00 -77.53
C ILE A 8 -18.88 75.24 -76.75
N GLN A 9 -20.15 75.38 -77.11
CA GLN A 9 -21.25 74.71 -76.43
C GLN A 9 -21.16 73.18 -76.58
N SER A 10 -20.75 72.67 -77.75
CA SER A 10 -20.53 71.23 -77.96
C SER A 10 -19.40 70.67 -77.08
N ILE A 11 -18.29 71.41 -76.95
CA ILE A 11 -17.17 71.03 -76.07
C ILE A 11 -17.61 70.96 -74.60
N VAL A 12 -18.41 71.93 -74.14
CA VAL A 12 -18.93 71.97 -72.77
C VAL A 12 -19.84 70.78 -72.48
N ILE A 13 -20.70 70.40 -73.43
CA ILE A 13 -21.60 69.25 -73.28
C ILE A 13 -20.79 67.94 -73.16
N ILE A 14 -19.78 67.75 -74.01
CA ILE A 14 -18.92 66.55 -73.96
C ILE A 14 -18.19 66.47 -72.61
N LEU A 15 -17.68 67.59 -72.10
CA LEU A 15 -16.95 67.64 -70.84
C LEU A 15 -17.87 67.35 -69.63
N LEU A 16 -19.13 67.81 -69.67
CA LEU A 16 -20.14 67.49 -68.66
C LEU A 16 -20.52 66.00 -68.65
N VAL A 17 -20.71 65.39 -69.83
CA VAL A 17 -21.00 63.95 -69.94
C VAL A 17 -19.82 63.09 -69.43
N PHE A 18 -18.59 63.54 -69.69
CA PHE A 18 -17.38 62.87 -69.22
C PHE A 18 -17.23 62.95 -67.69
N LEU A 19 -17.56 64.09 -67.08
CA LEU A 19 -17.58 64.24 -65.62
C LEU A 19 -18.64 63.34 -64.97
N LEU A 20 -19.82 63.21 -65.59
CA LEU A 20 -20.92 62.38 -65.07
C LEU A 20 -20.56 60.89 -65.09
N THR A 21 -19.85 60.41 -66.11
CA THR A 21 -19.41 59.00 -66.19
C THR A 21 -18.29 58.66 -65.21
N ILE A 22 -17.42 59.61 -64.87
CA ILE A 22 -16.38 59.41 -63.86
C ILE A 22 -16.99 59.38 -62.45
N TYR A 23 -17.79 60.37 -62.09
CA TYR A 23 -18.40 60.43 -60.76
C TYR A 23 -19.44 59.33 -60.56
N GLY A 24 -20.25 59.02 -61.58
CA GLY A 24 -21.22 57.93 -61.52
C GLY A 24 -20.60 56.53 -61.48
N ARG A 25 -19.30 56.37 -61.79
CA ARG A 25 -18.60 55.09 -61.65
C ARG A 25 -18.04 54.88 -60.24
N ASP A 26 -17.77 55.95 -59.50
CA ASP A 26 -17.18 55.90 -58.16
C ASP A 26 -18.22 55.53 -57.08
N GLU A 27 -19.48 55.98 -57.23
CA GLU A 27 -20.53 55.70 -56.24
C GLU A 27 -20.99 54.22 -56.18
N PHE A 28 -20.73 53.40 -57.21
CA PHE A 28 -21.25 52.01 -57.27
C PHE A 28 -20.21 50.93 -56.92
N HIS A 29 -18.96 51.30 -56.61
CA HIS A 29 -17.92 50.32 -56.25
C HIS A 29 -17.50 50.31 -54.78
N ASP A 30 -17.98 51.24 -53.96
CA ASP A 30 -17.57 51.35 -52.55
C ASP A 30 -18.60 50.81 -51.53
N HIS A 31 -19.63 50.07 -51.99
CA HIS A 31 -20.72 49.58 -51.12
C HIS A 31 -20.89 48.06 -51.03
N ASN A 32 -20.05 47.24 -51.69
CA ASN A 32 -20.30 45.80 -51.82
C ASN A 32 -19.20 44.88 -51.28
N GLN A 33 -18.35 45.32 -50.33
CA GLN A 33 -17.32 44.42 -49.76
C GLN A 33 -17.35 44.20 -48.24
N ASP A 34 -18.13 44.93 -47.46
CA ASP A 34 -18.04 44.86 -45.98
C ASP A 34 -19.31 44.41 -45.23
N GLN A 35 -20.37 43.96 -45.92
CA GLN A 35 -21.65 43.63 -45.26
C GLN A 35 -21.95 42.15 -44.99
N ASP A 36 -21.14 41.20 -45.47
CA ASP A 36 -21.42 39.76 -45.30
C ASP A 36 -20.59 39.06 -44.19
N ARG A 37 -20.01 39.82 -43.24
CA ARG A 37 -19.17 39.25 -42.16
C ARG A 37 -19.58 39.61 -40.72
N LEU A 38 -20.87 39.88 -40.50
CA LEU A 38 -21.40 40.20 -39.17
C LEU A 38 -22.57 39.27 -38.80
N GLU A 39 -22.37 37.95 -38.80
CA GLU A 39 -23.28 37.03 -38.09
C GLU A 39 -22.50 35.84 -37.47
N ASN A 40 -22.44 35.85 -36.13
CA ASN A 40 -22.17 34.72 -35.22
C ASN A 40 -20.76 34.08 -35.16
N GLU A 41 -19.82 34.73 -34.47
CA GLU A 41 -18.59 34.08 -33.93
C GLU A 41 -18.58 33.94 -32.39
N SER A 42 -19.71 34.06 -31.71
CA SER A 42 -19.74 33.99 -30.22
C SER A 42 -19.93 32.58 -29.66
N PHE A 43 -20.57 31.66 -30.42
CA PHE A 43 -20.88 30.31 -29.95
C PHE A 43 -20.83 29.29 -31.10
N VAL A 44 -19.95 28.29 -31.00
CA VAL A 44 -19.94 27.15 -31.93
C VAL A 44 -20.21 25.87 -31.13
N ILE A 45 -21.36 25.24 -31.39
CA ILE A 45 -21.73 23.95 -30.79
C ILE A 45 -21.38 22.84 -31.78
N SER A 46 -20.51 21.92 -31.36
CA SER A 46 -20.14 20.73 -32.14
C SER A 46 -20.32 19.48 -31.28
N GLY A 47 -21.44 18.77 -31.48
CA GLY A 47 -21.82 17.62 -30.65
C GLY A 47 -21.97 18.02 -29.17
N ASN A 48 -21.30 17.31 -28.26
CA ASN A 48 -21.29 17.61 -26.83
C ASN A 48 -20.21 18.63 -26.41
N LYS A 49 -19.59 19.34 -27.36
CA LYS A 49 -18.57 20.35 -27.08
C LYS A 49 -19.11 21.74 -27.40
N LEU A 50 -18.99 22.62 -26.43
CA LEU A 50 -19.30 24.05 -26.55
C LEU A 50 -17.99 24.82 -26.64
N SER A 51 -17.80 25.55 -27.74
CA SER A 51 -16.68 26.46 -27.92
C SER A 51 -17.17 27.90 -27.76
N LEU A 52 -16.59 28.60 -26.78
CA LEU A 52 -16.89 29.99 -26.47
C LEU A 52 -15.67 30.85 -26.74
N SER A 53 -15.87 32.01 -27.37
CA SER A 53 -14.81 33.02 -27.49
C SER A 53 -14.44 33.59 -26.12
N GLU A 54 -13.19 34.04 -25.96
CA GLU A 54 -12.67 34.59 -24.69
C GLU A 54 -13.48 35.84 -24.24
N THR A 55 -13.94 36.64 -25.21
CA THR A 55 -14.83 37.79 -24.97
C THR A 55 -16.15 37.37 -24.33
N THR A 56 -16.75 36.31 -24.85
CA THR A 56 -18.01 35.75 -24.33
C THR A 56 -17.82 35.14 -22.94
N GLN A 57 -16.73 34.40 -22.72
CA GLN A 57 -16.39 33.83 -21.41
C GLN A 57 -16.26 34.91 -20.33
N ASN A 58 -15.58 36.02 -20.63
CA ASN A 58 -15.42 37.14 -19.71
C ASN A 58 -16.74 37.88 -19.43
N LEU A 59 -17.59 38.04 -20.44
CA LEU A 59 -18.86 38.76 -20.33
C LEU A 59 -19.89 38.01 -19.46
N ILE A 60 -19.89 36.68 -19.51
CA ILE A 60 -20.74 35.82 -18.67
C ILE A 60 -20.08 35.41 -17.35
N GLY A 61 -18.87 35.92 -17.07
CA GLY A 61 -18.13 35.64 -15.84
C GLY A 61 -17.58 34.21 -15.73
N LEU A 62 -17.44 33.49 -16.84
CA LEU A 62 -16.91 32.14 -16.89
C LEU A 62 -15.39 32.17 -16.72
N ARG A 63 -14.93 31.73 -15.56
CA ARG A 63 -13.50 31.66 -15.22
C ARG A 63 -13.01 30.23 -15.40
N VAL A 64 -12.03 30.06 -16.27
CA VAL A 64 -11.36 28.76 -16.47
C VAL A 64 -10.11 28.71 -15.60
N GLN A 65 -10.05 27.74 -14.69
CA GLN A 65 -8.83 27.42 -13.96
C GLN A 65 -8.24 26.14 -14.53
N LYS A 66 -6.95 26.16 -14.89
CA LYS A 66 -6.22 24.94 -15.29
C LYS A 66 -6.25 23.96 -14.12
N VAL A 67 -6.71 22.73 -14.36
CA VAL A 67 -6.70 21.68 -13.34
C VAL A 67 -5.26 21.37 -12.98
N ASN A 68 -4.85 21.74 -11.78
CA ASN A 68 -3.55 21.35 -11.25
C ASN A 68 -3.65 19.91 -10.75
N SER A 69 -2.93 18.99 -11.40
CA SER A 69 -2.79 17.64 -10.87
C SER A 69 -2.04 17.68 -9.55
N LYS A 70 -2.67 17.18 -8.49
CA LYS A 70 -2.02 16.91 -7.21
C LYS A 70 -2.08 15.41 -6.96
N VAL A 71 -0.94 14.84 -6.56
CA VAL A 71 -0.91 13.46 -6.06
C VAL A 71 -1.52 13.48 -4.66
N TYR A 72 -2.73 12.96 -4.54
CA TYR A 72 -3.40 12.83 -3.24
C TYR A 72 -2.85 11.60 -2.51
N ALA A 73 -2.18 11.83 -1.37
CA ALA A 73 -1.80 10.76 -0.45
C ALA A 73 -2.98 10.47 0.49
N PHE A 74 -3.70 9.37 0.25
CA PHE A 74 -4.81 8.96 1.09
C PHE A 74 -4.28 8.56 2.48
N ASN A 75 -4.59 9.38 3.49
CA ASN A 75 -4.31 9.08 4.89
C ASN A 75 -5.55 8.42 5.52
N ARG A 76 -5.34 7.30 6.21
CA ARG A 76 -6.38 6.60 6.97
C ARG A 76 -5.88 6.31 8.37
N GLU A 77 -6.68 6.69 9.35
CA GLU A 77 -6.46 6.34 10.74
C GLU A 77 -7.16 5.01 11.05
N LEU A 78 -6.42 4.09 11.67
CA LEU A 78 -6.95 2.79 12.08
C LEU A 78 -6.90 2.71 13.60
N PRO A 79 -8.04 2.43 14.27
CA PRO A 79 -8.03 2.19 15.70
C PRO A 79 -7.26 0.89 15.98
N GLY A 80 -6.41 0.94 17.01
CA GLY A 80 -5.60 -0.19 17.43
C GLY A 80 -5.23 -0.11 18.90
N MET A 81 -4.59 -1.17 19.38
CA MET A 81 -4.08 -1.26 20.74
C MET A 81 -2.60 -1.64 20.72
N ILE A 82 -1.83 -1.10 21.66
CA ILE A 82 -0.47 -1.57 21.94
C ILE A 82 -0.61 -2.86 22.75
N MET A 83 -0.06 -3.95 22.24
CA MET A 83 -0.13 -5.26 22.88
C MET A 83 0.84 -5.31 24.07
N PRO A 84 0.41 -5.75 25.26
CA PRO A 84 1.29 -5.91 26.40
C PRO A 84 2.23 -7.11 26.19
N VAL A 85 3.54 -6.91 26.31
CA VAL A 85 4.54 -7.97 26.06
C VAL A 85 4.76 -8.92 27.24
N THR A 86 4.06 -8.75 28.36
CA THR A 86 4.26 -9.55 29.59
C THR A 86 4.12 -11.05 29.33
N GLU A 87 3.09 -11.46 28.60
CA GLU A 87 2.84 -12.86 28.24
C GLU A 87 4.00 -13.45 27.42
N LEU A 88 4.62 -12.67 26.52
CA LEU A 88 5.77 -13.11 25.73
C LEU A 88 7.03 -13.25 26.58
N ILE A 89 7.21 -12.39 27.58
CA ILE A 89 8.35 -12.47 28.51
C ILE A 89 8.25 -13.75 29.35
N GLU A 90 7.05 -14.05 29.85
CA GLU A 90 6.77 -15.28 30.60
C GLU A 90 6.97 -16.51 29.70
N ALA A 91 6.35 -16.54 28.51
CA ALA A 91 6.52 -17.65 27.58
C ALA A 91 7.97 -17.86 27.13
N GLN A 92 8.76 -16.80 26.95
CA GLN A 92 10.19 -16.93 26.64
C GLN A 92 10.97 -17.59 27.78
N ARG A 93 10.65 -17.21 29.04
CA ARG A 93 11.27 -17.82 30.22
C ARG A 93 10.90 -19.30 30.31
N ASP A 94 9.62 -19.60 30.22
CA ASP A 94 9.10 -20.96 30.36
C ASP A 94 9.64 -21.87 29.25
N THR A 95 9.70 -21.36 28.00
CA THR A 95 10.32 -22.08 26.88
C THR A 95 11.79 -22.41 27.16
N LYS A 96 12.57 -21.46 27.68
CA LYS A 96 13.98 -21.71 28.04
C LYS A 96 14.12 -22.75 29.15
N ILE A 97 13.22 -22.74 30.14
CA ILE A 97 13.21 -23.75 31.21
C ILE A 97 12.90 -25.13 30.62
N LEU A 98 11.89 -25.22 29.76
CA LEU A 98 11.53 -26.46 29.07
C LEU A 98 12.67 -26.97 28.19
N ASP A 99 13.36 -26.10 27.45
CA ASP A 99 14.52 -26.48 26.63
C ASP A 99 15.64 -27.10 27.45
N LEU A 100 15.91 -26.53 28.64
CA LEU A 100 16.89 -27.09 29.57
C LEU A 100 16.43 -28.46 30.11
N ALA A 101 15.17 -28.58 30.52
CA ALA A 101 14.62 -29.84 31.02
C ALA A 101 14.60 -30.95 29.95
N ILE A 102 14.27 -30.60 28.70
CA ILE A 102 14.32 -31.50 27.54
C ILE A 102 15.76 -31.94 27.29
N SER A 103 16.72 -31.02 27.30
CA SER A 103 18.13 -31.33 27.09
C SER A 103 18.68 -32.25 28.19
N GLU A 104 18.35 -31.98 29.46
CA GLU A 104 18.75 -32.81 30.59
C GLU A 104 18.14 -34.21 30.49
N THR A 105 16.83 -34.31 30.23
CA THR A 105 16.11 -35.58 30.14
C THR A 105 16.59 -36.39 28.94
N SER A 106 16.84 -35.75 27.79
CA SER A 106 17.41 -36.41 26.61
C SER A 106 18.81 -36.97 26.89
N SER A 107 19.66 -36.20 27.58
CA SER A 107 20.98 -36.66 28.01
C SER A 107 20.89 -37.88 28.95
N ARG A 108 19.99 -37.81 29.93
CA ARG A 108 19.73 -38.91 30.86
C ARG A 108 19.20 -40.15 30.14
N LEU A 109 18.26 -39.99 29.20
CA LEU A 109 17.72 -41.07 28.39
C LEU A 109 18.83 -41.76 27.58
N ASN A 110 19.71 -40.99 26.93
CA ASN A 110 20.85 -41.55 26.20
C ASN A 110 21.77 -42.38 27.13
N GLN A 111 22.03 -41.90 28.34
CA GLN A 111 22.79 -42.66 29.34
C GLN A 111 22.09 -43.97 29.72
N ARG A 112 20.77 -43.93 29.98
CA ARG A 112 19.98 -45.12 30.34
C ARG A 112 19.91 -46.14 29.20
N GLN A 113 19.81 -45.70 27.95
CA GLN A 113 19.84 -46.58 26.78
C GLN A 113 21.20 -47.29 26.64
N GLN A 114 22.31 -46.59 26.91
CA GLN A 114 23.64 -47.21 26.94
C GLN A 114 23.77 -48.23 28.07
N ASP A 115 23.25 -47.90 29.26
CA ASP A 115 23.26 -48.81 30.40
C ASP A 115 22.39 -50.05 30.16
N LEU A 116 21.20 -49.90 29.58
CA LEU A 116 20.34 -50.99 29.14
C LEU A 116 21.06 -51.91 28.14
N SER A 117 21.69 -51.34 27.10
CA SER A 117 22.47 -52.12 26.14
C SER A 117 23.60 -52.90 26.81
N ARG A 118 24.29 -52.30 27.79
CA ARG A 118 25.35 -52.98 28.56
C ARG A 118 24.79 -54.15 29.38
N ILE A 119 23.66 -53.95 30.06
CA ILE A 119 23.01 -54.98 30.89
C ILE A 119 22.48 -56.12 30.01
N LEU A 120 21.84 -55.79 28.90
CA LEU A 120 21.34 -56.77 27.91
C LEU A 120 22.47 -57.66 27.41
N ASN A 121 23.59 -57.06 26.97
CA ASN A 121 24.77 -57.81 26.52
C ASN A 121 25.34 -58.74 27.60
N LEU A 122 25.32 -58.32 28.87
CA LEU A 122 25.76 -59.15 29.99
C LEU A 122 24.78 -60.30 30.29
N PHE A 123 23.48 -60.04 30.15
CA PHE A 123 22.41 -61.02 30.36
C PHE A 123 22.42 -62.10 29.27
N GLU A 124 22.46 -61.70 28.00
CA GLU A 124 22.52 -62.61 26.85
C GLU A 124 23.78 -63.48 26.86
N ALA A 125 24.91 -62.94 27.33
CA ALA A 125 26.14 -63.70 27.49
C ALA A 125 26.12 -64.69 28.68
N GLY A 126 25.02 -64.79 29.42
CA GLY A 126 24.89 -65.62 30.62
C GLY A 126 25.82 -65.19 31.76
N LYS A 127 26.20 -63.91 31.81
CA LYS A 127 27.16 -63.36 32.78
C LYS A 127 26.42 -62.71 33.96
N LYS A 128 27.08 -61.77 34.66
CA LYS A 128 26.66 -61.12 35.92
C LYS A 128 25.47 -60.14 35.77
N ALA A 129 24.41 -60.50 35.03
CA ALA A 129 23.18 -59.73 34.97
C ALA A 129 21.98 -60.65 35.21
N SER A 130 21.08 -60.22 36.09
CA SER A 130 19.83 -60.93 36.37
C SER A 130 18.68 -60.41 35.50
N SER A 131 17.65 -61.23 35.28
CA SER A 131 16.44 -60.81 34.55
C SER A 131 15.78 -59.59 35.19
N ARG A 132 15.78 -59.52 36.53
CA ARG A 132 15.27 -58.36 37.26
C ARG A 132 16.06 -57.07 36.98
N GLN A 133 17.38 -57.16 36.82
CA GLN A 133 18.19 -55.99 36.47
C GLN A 133 17.94 -55.51 35.04
N LEU A 134 17.67 -56.43 34.13
CA LEU A 134 17.27 -56.10 32.77
C LEU A 134 15.91 -55.39 32.77
N GLU A 135 14.91 -55.96 33.45
CA GLU A 135 13.56 -55.38 33.58
C GLU A 135 13.60 -53.97 34.21
N LEU A 136 14.40 -53.76 35.26
CA LEU A 136 14.56 -52.44 35.87
C LEU A 136 15.19 -51.43 34.91
N ALA A 137 16.17 -51.84 34.12
CA ALA A 137 16.81 -50.97 33.14
C ALA A 137 15.86 -50.61 31.97
N GLU A 138 15.02 -51.56 31.54
CA GLU A 138 13.97 -51.32 30.54
C GLU A 138 12.95 -50.31 31.07
N LEU A 139 12.47 -50.49 32.30
CA LEU A 139 11.53 -49.58 32.94
C LEU A 139 12.09 -48.16 33.08
N GLU A 140 13.37 -48.04 33.48
CA GLU A 140 14.02 -46.72 33.59
C GLU A 140 14.08 -46.00 32.22
N VAL A 141 14.33 -46.72 31.13
CA VAL A 141 14.32 -46.13 29.78
C VAL A 141 12.91 -45.68 29.41
N GLU A 142 11.90 -46.54 29.58
CA GLU A 142 10.50 -46.23 29.27
C GLU A 142 9.99 -45.01 30.07
N GLU A 143 10.33 -44.92 31.35
CA GLU A 143 9.96 -43.78 32.20
C GLU A 143 10.59 -42.48 31.69
N ASN A 144 11.86 -42.49 31.31
CA ASN A 144 12.53 -41.31 30.77
C ASN A 144 12.01 -40.91 29.37
N GLU A 145 11.64 -41.88 28.52
CA GLU A 145 10.98 -41.60 27.23
C GLU A 145 9.63 -40.92 27.43
N LYS A 146 8.85 -41.40 28.41
CA LYS A 146 7.56 -40.79 28.75
C LYS A 146 7.73 -39.35 29.24
N VAL A 147 8.65 -39.10 30.17
CA VAL A 147 8.93 -37.75 30.68
C VAL A 147 9.39 -36.82 29.54
N LEU A 148 10.28 -37.30 28.66
CA LEU A 148 10.74 -36.52 27.52
C LEU A 148 9.58 -36.13 26.59
N LYS A 149 8.66 -37.06 26.33
CA LYS A 149 7.46 -36.81 25.53
C LYS A 149 6.55 -35.77 26.18
N GLU A 150 6.29 -35.88 27.48
CA GLU A 150 5.47 -34.91 28.22
C GLU A 150 6.05 -33.49 28.13
N LEU A 151 7.37 -33.35 28.29
CA LEU A 151 8.05 -32.05 28.16
C LEU A 151 7.95 -31.46 26.74
N LEU A 152 8.05 -32.30 25.71
CA LEU A 152 7.89 -31.87 24.32
C LEU A 152 6.45 -31.42 24.02
N GLU A 153 5.46 -32.13 24.55
CA GLU A 153 4.04 -31.77 24.43
C GLU A 153 3.73 -30.47 25.16
N GLU A 154 4.28 -30.25 26.36
CA GLU A 154 4.14 -29.00 27.11
C GLU A 154 4.75 -27.81 26.36
N LYS A 155 5.92 -28.00 25.76
CA LYS A 155 6.56 -26.98 24.91
C LYS A 155 5.69 -26.63 23.70
N GLU A 156 5.13 -27.63 23.02
CA GLU A 156 4.25 -27.39 21.87
C GLU A 156 2.94 -26.71 22.28
N PHE A 157 2.36 -27.10 23.42
CA PHE A 157 1.18 -26.44 23.98
C PHE A 157 1.44 -24.94 24.25
N LEU A 158 2.59 -24.61 24.87
CA LEU A 158 2.99 -23.23 25.09
C LEU A 158 3.13 -22.45 23.78
N LYS A 159 3.73 -23.07 22.76
CA LYS A 159 3.83 -22.49 21.41
C LYS A 159 2.45 -22.19 20.84
N LEU A 160 1.53 -23.16 20.84
CA LEU A 160 0.17 -23.00 20.33
C LEU A 160 -0.61 -21.91 21.07
N LYS A 161 -0.42 -21.79 22.40
CA LYS A 161 -1.00 -20.72 23.20
C LYS A 161 -0.54 -19.34 22.73
N ILE A 162 0.76 -19.17 22.48
CA ILE A 162 1.31 -17.89 21.98
C ILE A 162 0.88 -17.62 20.54
N MET A 163 0.77 -18.65 19.70
CA MET A 163 0.23 -18.52 18.34
C MET A 163 -1.19 -17.96 18.34
N ALA A 164 -2.05 -18.39 19.26
CA ALA A 164 -3.42 -17.92 19.38
C ALA A 164 -3.51 -16.44 19.74
N THR A 165 -2.62 -15.96 20.63
CA THR A 165 -2.66 -14.58 21.09
C THR A 165 -1.87 -13.63 20.19
N TRP A 166 -0.78 -14.06 19.56
CA TRP A 166 0.16 -13.17 18.84
C TRP A 166 0.17 -13.43 17.34
N SER A 167 0.96 -14.42 16.90
CA SER A 167 1.05 -14.96 15.55
C SER A 167 2.03 -16.13 15.54
N GLU A 168 2.02 -16.92 14.46
CA GLU A 168 2.99 -17.99 14.22
C GLU A 168 4.43 -17.49 14.25
N ASN A 169 4.73 -16.39 13.53
CA ASN A 169 6.07 -15.82 13.48
C ASN A 169 6.62 -15.45 14.87
N ILE A 170 5.78 -14.94 15.78
CA ILE A 170 6.21 -14.59 17.14
C ILE A 170 6.39 -15.85 18.00
N ALA A 171 5.51 -16.84 17.84
CA ALA A 171 5.62 -18.10 18.56
C ALA A 171 6.86 -18.91 18.16
N ASP A 172 7.23 -18.91 16.87
CA ASP A 172 8.44 -19.57 16.37
C ASP A 172 9.73 -18.92 16.89
N MET A 173 9.68 -17.66 17.30
CA MET A 173 10.82 -16.95 17.90
C MET A 173 11.04 -17.30 19.38
N LEU A 174 10.11 -18.03 20.02
CA LEU A 174 10.30 -18.49 21.40
C LEU A 174 11.52 -19.40 21.52
N GLY A 175 12.31 -19.20 22.57
CA GLY A 175 13.59 -19.88 22.78
C GLY A 175 14.74 -19.32 21.96
N SER A 176 14.48 -18.52 20.92
CA SER A 176 15.52 -17.92 20.07
C SER A 176 16.22 -16.72 20.73
N GLU A 177 17.42 -16.40 20.23
CA GLU A 177 18.17 -15.20 20.56
C GLU A 177 18.03 -14.10 19.49
N ASP A 178 16.95 -14.11 18.72
CA ASP A 178 16.71 -13.11 17.67
C ASP A 178 16.68 -11.69 18.26
N GLN A 179 17.52 -10.81 17.74
CA GLN A 179 17.68 -9.45 18.27
C GLN A 179 16.38 -8.63 18.21
N ASN A 180 15.56 -8.82 17.18
CA ASN A 180 14.28 -8.12 17.04
C ASN A 180 13.31 -8.62 18.11
N PHE A 181 13.24 -9.94 18.32
CA PHE A 181 12.41 -10.50 19.38
C PHE A 181 12.86 -10.04 20.77
N ILE A 182 14.15 -10.06 21.06
CA ILE A 182 14.72 -9.54 22.30
C ILE A 182 14.42 -8.05 22.49
N SER A 183 14.39 -7.25 21.41
CA SER A 183 14.01 -5.83 21.49
C SER A 183 12.55 -5.63 21.91
N ILE A 184 11.65 -6.52 21.46
CA ILE A 184 10.23 -6.54 21.82
C ILE A 184 10.08 -6.91 23.30
N LEU A 185 10.74 -7.98 23.74
CA LEU A 185 10.71 -8.43 25.14
C LEU A 185 11.24 -7.37 26.10
N ASN A 186 12.28 -6.63 25.70
CA ASN A 186 12.85 -5.53 26.46
C ASN A 186 12.04 -4.22 26.38
N LYS A 187 10.84 -4.23 25.79
CA LYS A 187 9.98 -3.06 25.61
C LYS A 187 10.61 -1.91 24.82
N LYS A 188 11.71 -2.16 24.11
CA LYS A 188 12.34 -1.18 23.20
C LYS A 188 11.53 -1.04 21.91
N THR A 189 10.92 -2.15 21.48
CA THR A 189 10.02 -2.22 20.35
C THR A 189 8.61 -2.53 20.84
N GLN A 190 7.61 -1.76 20.38
CA GLN A 190 6.21 -1.98 20.72
C GLN A 190 5.48 -2.62 19.55
N ILE A 191 4.58 -3.54 19.86
CA ILE A 191 3.71 -4.17 18.87
C ILE A 191 2.33 -3.56 18.96
N ALA A 192 1.82 -3.08 17.83
CA ALA A 192 0.46 -2.57 17.72
C ALA A 192 -0.42 -3.58 16.94
N ARG A 193 -1.60 -3.86 17.48
CA ARG A 193 -2.66 -4.62 16.81
C ARG A 193 -3.75 -3.68 16.38
N PHE A 194 -4.13 -3.72 15.12
CA PHE A 194 -5.21 -2.92 14.57
C PHE A 194 -6.04 -3.76 13.60
N ALA A 195 -7.32 -3.39 13.46
CA ALA A 195 -8.23 -4.08 12.56
C ALA A 195 -8.29 -3.34 11.22
N ILE A 196 -8.11 -4.08 10.13
CA ILE A 196 -8.29 -3.56 8.77
C ILE A 196 -9.62 -4.09 8.23
N ARG A 197 -10.56 -3.19 7.90
CA ARG A 197 -11.86 -3.59 7.32
C ARG A 197 -11.82 -3.79 5.80
N ASP A 198 -10.89 -3.12 5.11
CA ASP A 198 -10.77 -3.15 3.65
C ASP A 198 -9.49 -3.86 3.19
N LYS A 199 -9.43 -4.31 1.94
CA LYS A 199 -8.20 -4.82 1.33
C LYS A 199 -7.21 -3.67 1.10
N ILE A 200 -6.42 -3.32 2.11
CA ILE A 200 -5.31 -2.35 2.00
C ILE A 200 -4.04 -3.10 1.57
N GLN A 201 -3.33 -2.56 0.58
CA GLN A 201 -1.99 -3.05 0.22
C GLN A 201 -0.96 -2.58 1.27
N ILE A 202 -0.77 -3.39 2.33
CA ILE A 202 0.07 -3.07 3.49
C ILE A 202 1.53 -2.74 3.09
N LYS A 203 2.05 -3.38 2.04
CA LYS A 203 3.44 -3.25 1.59
C LYS A 203 3.79 -1.88 0.97
N ASN A 204 2.79 -1.16 0.45
CA ASN A 204 2.99 0.13 -0.22
C ASN A 204 2.58 1.32 0.66
N ALA A 205 2.26 1.07 1.93
CA ALA A 205 1.83 2.08 2.88
C ALA A 205 2.97 2.51 3.80
N LYS A 206 3.00 3.79 4.17
CA LYS A 206 3.79 4.29 5.29
C LYS A 206 2.91 4.25 6.54
N TRP A 207 3.48 3.77 7.64
CA TRP A 207 2.77 3.59 8.90
C TRP A 207 3.34 4.55 9.94
N TRP A 208 2.46 5.20 10.68
CA TRP A 208 2.79 5.99 11.86
C TRP A 208 1.83 5.61 12.98
N VAL A 209 2.34 5.55 14.19
CA VAL A 209 1.55 5.28 15.39
C VAL A 209 1.41 6.60 16.14
N ASN A 210 0.20 7.15 16.14
CA ASN A 210 -0.14 8.30 16.98
C ASN A 210 -0.70 7.76 18.31
N ARG A 211 0.00 8.02 19.42
CA ARG A 211 -0.55 7.77 20.74
C ARG A 211 -1.55 8.88 21.07
N VAL A 212 -2.78 8.49 21.34
CA VAL A 212 -3.84 9.43 21.74
C VAL A 212 -3.85 9.49 23.27
N GLY A 213 -3.51 10.63 23.86
CA GLY A 213 -3.59 10.86 25.31
C GLY A 213 -2.27 11.02 26.08
N GLU A 214 -1.15 11.30 25.40
CA GLU A 214 0.06 11.86 26.02
C GLU A 214 0.14 13.38 25.78
#